data_AF-A0A4Q6C7L9-F1
#
_entry.id   AF-A0A4Q6C7L9-F1
#
_cell.length_a   1.000
_cell.length_b   1.000
_cell.length_c   1.000
_cell.angle_alpha   90.00
_cell.angle_beta   90.00
_cell.angle_gamma   90.00
#
_symmetry.space_group_name_H-M   'P 1'
#
loop_
_entity.id
_entity.type
_entity.pdbx_description
1 polymer ?
#
loop_
_entity_poly.entity_id
_entity_poly.type
_entity_poly.pdbx_seq_one_letter_code
_entity_poly.pdbx_strand_id
1 'polypeptide(L)'
;MLYFVHTAIFVGGFLAALNYSFSFILIQLTGFTLATKQPAMTAPALAAKMHKVRDPEALEKLVDEIVHLMRSQFVAVLGNIMAVVPTMAVLALGWYFAFGSHVVDADKAHYQLHSLSILGPTPFYAAFTGILLWLSSVAAGWVDNWFVYHRLNSAISHNRRMTFVFGESGAKKIGLFFRKNISGFAGNISLGIFLGFIPAIATFLGLPIDVRHVTLSSGGLTGSMVSLGLEAFKTWEFWLAVIGILVCGFLNVLVAFSMSMFVAIRARKIKTPERELIYRALRERLRAHPLSFFYPRDRAAEVNLITKN
;
A
#
# COMPACT_ATOMS: atom_id res chain seq x y z
N MET A 1 30.46 23.37 -5.73
CA MET A 1 29.40 23.34 -4.70
C MET A 1 28.10 22.71 -5.23
N LEU A 2 27.57 23.14 -6.38
CA LEU A 2 26.37 22.55 -7.02
C LEU A 2 26.47 21.03 -7.29
N TYR A 3 27.60 20.55 -7.81
CA TYR A 3 27.81 19.10 -8.05
C TYR A 3 27.66 18.27 -6.77
N PHE A 4 28.25 18.71 -5.65
CA PHE A 4 28.15 18.02 -4.35
C PHE A 4 26.71 17.99 -3.80
N VAL A 5 25.94 19.06 -4.00
CA VAL A 5 24.53 19.12 -3.56
C VAL A 5 23.68 18.14 -4.38
N HIS A 6 23.87 18.07 -5.69
CA HIS A 6 23.15 17.12 -6.54
C HIS A 6 23.53 15.66 -6.23
N THR A 7 24.82 15.36 -6.05
CA THR A 7 25.26 14.02 -5.64
C THR A 7 24.66 13.63 -4.28
N ALA A 8 24.61 14.56 -3.32
CA ALA A 8 24.02 14.32 -2.01
C ALA A 8 22.50 13.99 -2.07
N ILE A 9 21.74 14.66 -2.95
CA ILE A 9 20.31 14.38 -3.15
C ILE A 9 20.09 12.96 -3.69
N PHE A 10 20.83 12.56 -4.72
CA PHE A 10 20.68 11.21 -5.30
C PHE A 10 21.18 10.10 -4.38
N VAL A 11 22.28 10.34 -3.64
CA VAL A 11 22.76 9.40 -2.63
C VAL A 11 21.74 9.28 -1.50
N GLY A 12 21.17 10.39 -1.03
CA GLY A 12 20.11 10.39 -0.04
C GLY A 12 18.87 9.62 -0.51
N GLY A 13 18.41 9.86 -1.74
CA GLY A 13 17.30 9.12 -2.34
C GLY A 13 17.58 7.62 -2.49
N PHE A 14 18.80 7.25 -2.88
CA PHE A 14 19.22 5.85 -2.97
C PHE A 14 19.25 5.16 -1.60
N LEU A 15 19.83 5.80 -0.59
CA LEU A 15 19.87 5.26 0.77
C LEU A 15 18.46 5.14 1.36
N ALA A 16 17.59 6.12 1.11
CA ALA A 16 16.19 6.04 1.50
C ALA A 16 15.47 4.88 0.80
N ALA A 17 15.71 4.68 -0.50
CA ALA A 17 15.14 3.58 -1.27
C ALA A 17 15.59 2.20 -0.74
N LEU A 18 16.87 2.05 -0.41
CA LEU A 18 17.39 0.85 0.22
C LEU A 18 16.76 0.61 1.60
N ASN A 19 16.69 1.65 2.42
CA ASN A 19 16.10 1.58 3.77
C ASN A 19 14.63 1.14 3.71
N TYR A 20 13.82 1.77 2.85
CA TYR A 20 12.42 1.38 2.68
C TYR A 20 12.28 -0.04 2.14
N SER A 21 13.03 -0.40 1.11
CA SER A 21 12.96 -1.74 0.51
C SER A 21 13.31 -2.83 1.53
N PHE A 22 14.40 -2.63 2.27
CA PHE A 22 14.83 -3.55 3.31
C PHE A 22 13.79 -3.66 4.44
N SER A 23 13.27 -2.52 4.92
CA SER A 23 12.25 -2.49 5.96
C SER A 23 10.98 -3.23 5.54
N PHE A 24 10.49 -3.01 4.31
CA PHE A 24 9.30 -3.67 3.80
C PHE A 24 9.51 -5.19 3.59
N ILE A 25 10.69 -5.60 3.14
CA ILE A 25 11.05 -7.02 3.06
C ILE A 25 11.07 -7.65 4.46
N LEU A 26 11.67 -6.99 5.46
CA LEU A 26 11.73 -7.50 6.82
C LEU A 26 10.33 -7.70 7.42
N ILE A 27 9.44 -6.72 7.23
CA ILE A 27 8.03 -6.83 7.62
C ILE A 27 7.37 -8.04 6.94
N GLN A 28 7.64 -8.25 5.64
CA GLN A 28 7.12 -9.41 4.93
C GLN A 28 7.64 -10.75 5.47
N LEU A 29 8.95 -10.84 5.75
CA LEU A 29 9.62 -12.07 6.19
C LEU A 29 9.24 -12.47 7.63
N THR A 30 8.93 -11.49 8.47
CA THR A 30 8.47 -11.69 9.86
C THR A 30 6.98 -12.07 9.96
N GLY A 31 6.29 -12.21 8.83
CA GLY A 31 4.89 -12.62 8.77
C GLY A 31 3.89 -11.47 8.94
N PHE A 32 4.36 -10.25 9.21
CA PHE A 32 3.52 -9.07 9.22
C PHE A 32 3.05 -8.73 7.79
N THR A 33 1.90 -8.07 7.72
CA THR A 33 1.27 -7.67 6.46
C THR A 33 1.22 -6.17 6.37
N LEU A 34 2.05 -5.61 5.52
CA LEU A 34 1.87 -4.24 5.05
C LEU A 34 0.65 -4.23 4.10
N ALA A 35 -0.17 -3.18 4.15
CA ALA A 35 -1.28 -2.98 3.20
C ALA A 35 -0.87 -3.11 1.72
N THR A 36 0.43 -3.02 1.41
CA THR A 36 1.00 -3.08 0.05
C THR A 36 1.10 -4.48 -0.56
N LYS A 37 0.91 -5.57 0.21
CA LYS A 37 0.89 -6.93 -0.37
C LYS A 37 -0.37 -7.20 -1.22
N GLN A 38 -1.48 -6.56 -0.89
CA GLN A 38 -2.78 -6.83 -1.50
C GLN A 38 -2.99 -6.14 -2.87
N PRO A 39 -2.52 -4.89 -3.10
CA PRO A 39 -2.59 -4.25 -4.42
C PRO A 39 -2.00 -5.11 -5.55
N ALA A 40 -0.87 -5.80 -5.30
CA ALA A 40 -0.18 -6.69 -6.26
C ALA A 40 -1.09 -7.73 -6.91
N MET A 41 -2.07 -8.24 -6.15
CA MET A 41 -2.97 -9.30 -6.59
C MET A 41 -4.35 -8.77 -7.02
N THR A 42 -4.61 -7.48 -6.85
CA THR A 42 -5.94 -6.89 -7.04
C THR A 42 -6.36 -6.91 -8.51
N ALA A 43 -5.56 -6.35 -9.43
CA ALA A 43 -5.94 -6.31 -10.85
C ALA A 43 -6.09 -7.71 -11.48
N PRO A 44 -5.17 -8.68 -11.26
CA PRO A 44 -5.35 -10.05 -11.74
C PRO A 44 -6.58 -10.75 -11.15
N ALA A 45 -6.85 -10.61 -9.84
CA ALA A 45 -8.01 -11.22 -9.20
C ALA A 45 -9.33 -10.66 -9.75
N LEU A 46 -9.42 -9.33 -9.91
CA LEU A 46 -10.57 -8.66 -10.52
C LEU A 46 -10.76 -9.15 -11.97
N ALA A 47 -9.69 -9.17 -12.77
CA ALA A 47 -9.76 -9.65 -14.14
C ALA A 47 -10.24 -11.11 -14.20
N ALA A 48 -9.78 -11.98 -13.29
CA ALA A 48 -10.20 -13.38 -13.21
C ALA A 48 -11.69 -13.57 -12.93
N LYS A 49 -12.34 -12.63 -12.25
CA LYS A 49 -13.78 -12.66 -11.93
C LYS A 49 -14.65 -11.89 -12.94
N MET A 50 -14.04 -11.13 -13.83
CA MET A 50 -14.72 -10.39 -14.90
C MET A 50 -15.07 -11.29 -16.11
N HIS A 51 -15.88 -12.32 -15.86
CA HIS A 51 -16.47 -13.17 -16.90
C HIS A 51 -17.98 -13.16 -16.77
N LYS A 52 -18.69 -13.17 -17.92
CA LYS A 52 -20.16 -13.21 -17.97
C LYS A 52 -20.84 -12.08 -17.16
N VAL A 53 -20.33 -10.85 -17.24
CA VAL A 53 -20.83 -9.67 -16.50
C VAL A 53 -22.33 -9.38 -16.72
N ARG A 54 -22.94 -9.92 -17.78
CA ARG A 54 -24.39 -9.82 -18.06
C ARG A 54 -25.25 -10.78 -17.25
N ASP A 55 -24.64 -11.84 -16.71
CA ASP A 55 -25.28 -12.77 -15.79
C ASP A 55 -25.36 -12.11 -14.39
N PRO A 56 -26.57 -11.88 -13.85
CA PRO A 56 -26.74 -11.22 -12.55
C PRO A 56 -25.95 -11.89 -11.42
N GLU A 57 -25.87 -13.22 -11.40
CA GLU A 57 -25.16 -13.96 -10.34
C GLU A 57 -23.64 -13.75 -10.43
N ALA A 58 -23.10 -13.74 -11.65
CA ALA A 58 -21.67 -13.47 -11.88
C ALA A 58 -21.32 -12.01 -11.55
N LEU A 59 -22.21 -11.07 -11.85
CA LEU A 59 -22.05 -9.66 -11.52
C LEU A 59 -22.06 -9.43 -10.00
N GLU A 60 -22.98 -10.08 -9.28
CA GLU A 60 -23.04 -10.01 -7.82
C GLU A 60 -21.76 -10.55 -7.18
N LYS A 61 -21.29 -11.72 -7.60
CA LYS A 61 -20.01 -12.30 -7.13
C LYS A 61 -18.81 -11.38 -7.41
N LEU A 62 -18.80 -10.68 -8.55
CA LEU A 62 -17.74 -9.71 -8.87
C LEU A 62 -17.81 -8.50 -7.93
N VAL A 63 -19.01 -7.99 -7.64
CA VAL A 63 -19.20 -6.87 -6.69
C VAL A 63 -18.79 -7.29 -5.28
N ASP A 64 -19.14 -8.50 -4.84
CA ASP A 64 -18.72 -9.03 -3.54
C ASP A 64 -17.21 -9.14 -3.43
N GLU A 65 -16.52 -9.63 -4.47
CA GLU A 65 -15.06 -9.67 -4.52
C GLU A 65 -14.45 -8.27 -4.41
N ILE A 66 -15.00 -7.28 -5.13
CA ILE A 66 -14.57 -5.88 -5.05
C ILE A 66 -14.72 -5.35 -3.61
N VAL A 67 -15.87 -5.58 -2.98
CA VAL A 67 -16.13 -5.16 -1.60
C VAL A 67 -15.18 -5.85 -0.62
N HIS A 68 -14.94 -7.15 -0.78
CA HIS A 68 -14.00 -7.91 0.03
C HIS A 68 -12.57 -7.40 -0.10
N LEU A 69 -12.13 -7.08 -1.31
CA LEU A 69 -10.80 -6.50 -1.55
C LEU A 69 -10.69 -5.11 -0.92
N MET A 70 -11.66 -4.22 -1.13
CA MET A 70 -11.66 -2.88 -0.53
C MET A 70 -11.65 -2.94 1.01
N ARG A 71 -12.46 -3.83 1.60
CA ARG A 71 -12.50 -4.03 3.05
C ARG A 71 -11.17 -4.55 3.58
N SER A 72 -10.57 -5.52 2.89
CA SER A 72 -9.26 -6.07 3.29
C SER A 72 -8.17 -5.00 3.29
N GLN A 73 -8.19 -4.09 2.31
CA GLN A 73 -7.28 -2.95 2.24
C GLN A 73 -7.51 -1.97 3.40
N PHE A 74 -8.78 -1.65 3.68
CA PHE A 74 -9.13 -0.77 4.80
C PHE A 74 -8.64 -1.34 6.14
N VAL A 75 -8.92 -2.61 6.42
CA VAL A 75 -8.49 -3.29 7.66
C VAL A 75 -6.96 -3.34 7.74
N ALA A 76 -6.25 -3.60 6.64
CA ALA A 76 -4.79 -3.60 6.62
C ALA A 76 -4.20 -2.20 6.88
N VAL A 77 -4.78 -1.14 6.29
CA VAL A 77 -4.35 0.24 6.55
C VAL A 77 -4.59 0.62 8.01
N LEU A 78 -5.76 0.31 8.55
CA LEU A 78 -6.09 0.58 9.94
C LEU A 78 -5.14 -0.17 10.89
N GLY A 79 -4.89 -1.47 10.63
CA GLY A 79 -3.94 -2.28 11.38
C GLY A 79 -2.52 -1.69 11.36
N ASN A 80 -2.06 -1.23 10.20
CA ASN A 80 -0.78 -0.53 10.08
C ASN A 80 -0.71 0.75 10.93
N ILE A 81 -1.78 1.56 10.94
CA ILE A 81 -1.85 2.79 11.75
C ILE A 81 -1.83 2.44 13.25
N MET A 82 -2.66 1.48 13.66
CA MET A 82 -2.73 1.02 15.06
C MET A 82 -1.40 0.43 15.55
N ALA A 83 -0.56 -0.12 14.65
CA ALA A 83 0.77 -0.59 15.01
C ALA A 83 1.81 0.55 15.00
N VAL A 84 1.83 1.40 13.97
CA VAL A 84 2.89 2.41 13.79
C VAL A 84 2.82 3.52 14.83
N VAL A 85 1.62 3.97 15.21
CA VAL A 85 1.45 5.06 16.18
C VAL A 85 2.03 4.69 17.55
N PRO A 86 1.61 3.62 18.24
CA PRO A 86 2.20 3.28 19.53
C PRO A 86 3.68 2.91 19.41
N THR A 87 4.09 2.21 18.35
CA THR A 87 5.50 1.85 18.14
C THR A 87 6.37 3.10 18.04
N MET A 88 5.94 4.08 17.23
CA MET A 88 6.69 5.33 17.08
C MET A 88 6.68 6.17 18.36
N ALA A 89 5.58 6.20 19.10
CA ALA A 89 5.51 6.88 20.38
C ALA A 89 6.53 6.28 21.38
N VAL A 90 6.58 4.95 21.50
CA VAL A 90 7.54 4.25 22.36
C VAL A 90 8.98 4.53 21.93
N LEU A 91 9.27 4.47 20.63
CA LEU A 91 10.62 4.76 20.12
C LEU A 91 11.04 6.21 20.35
N ALA A 92 10.16 7.17 20.08
CA ALA A 92 10.45 8.59 20.24
C ALA A 92 10.61 8.98 21.73
N LEU A 93 9.76 8.45 22.62
CA LEU A 93 9.90 8.64 24.06
C LEU A 93 11.16 7.96 24.60
N GLY A 94 11.41 6.71 24.20
CA GLY A 94 12.61 5.97 24.59
C GLY A 94 13.89 6.70 24.17
N TRP A 95 13.91 7.29 22.96
CA TRP A 95 15.01 8.13 22.50
C TRP A 95 15.19 9.38 23.39
N TYR A 96 14.09 10.08 23.70
CA TYR A 96 14.13 11.25 24.57
C TYR A 96 14.67 10.91 25.97
N PHE A 97 14.22 9.81 26.58
CA PHE A 97 14.70 9.40 27.90
C PHE A 97 16.16 8.90 27.88
N ALA A 98 16.61 8.28 26.78
CA ALA A 98 17.98 7.77 26.68
C ALA A 98 19.01 8.86 26.37
N PHE A 99 18.65 9.85 25.55
CA PHE A 99 19.60 10.83 25.00
C PHE A 99 19.30 12.29 25.37
N GLY A 100 18.20 12.57 26.08
CA GLY A 100 17.80 13.93 26.48
C GLY A 100 17.44 14.86 25.32
N SER A 101 17.27 14.32 24.10
CA SER A 101 16.97 15.07 22.88
C SER A 101 15.80 14.44 22.15
N HIS A 102 15.07 15.21 21.33
CA HIS A 102 13.97 14.69 20.53
C HIS A 102 14.46 14.13 19.19
N VAL A 103 13.81 13.05 18.71
CA VAL A 103 14.08 12.47 17.38
C VAL A 103 13.80 13.49 16.27
N VAL A 104 12.81 14.36 16.48
CA VAL A 104 12.42 15.44 15.59
C VAL A 104 12.50 16.73 16.39
N ASP A 105 13.25 17.71 15.89
CA ASP A 105 13.30 19.02 16.52
C ASP A 105 11.95 19.75 16.44
N ALA A 106 11.66 20.67 17.36
CA ALA A 106 10.39 21.39 17.44
C ALA A 106 10.04 22.12 16.12
N ASP A 107 11.02 22.74 15.46
CA ASP A 107 10.79 23.45 14.19
C ASP A 107 10.38 22.47 13.08
N LYS A 108 11.05 21.30 13.03
CA LYS A 108 10.72 20.23 12.10
C LYS A 108 9.35 19.62 12.41
N ALA A 109 8.99 19.53 13.68
CA ALA A 109 7.70 19.00 14.11
C ALA A 109 6.55 19.92 13.65
N HIS A 110 6.65 21.23 13.85
CA HIS A 110 5.68 22.20 13.32
C HIS A 110 5.60 22.16 11.80
N TYR A 111 6.75 22.12 11.11
CA TYR A 111 6.78 21.95 9.65
C TYR A 111 6.07 20.67 9.20
N GLN A 112 6.26 19.56 9.92
CA GLN A 112 5.63 18.29 9.61
C GLN A 112 4.09 18.38 9.73
N LEU A 113 3.57 18.97 10.81
CA LEU A 113 2.12 19.21 10.99
C LEU A 113 1.56 20.05 9.84
N HIS A 114 2.20 21.18 9.53
CA HIS A 114 1.76 22.06 8.45
C HIS A 114 1.81 21.35 7.08
N SER A 115 2.88 20.59 6.79
CA SER A 115 3.04 19.86 5.54
C SER A 115 2.03 18.73 5.34
N LEU A 116 1.40 18.26 6.43
CA LEU A 116 0.36 17.22 6.42
C LEU A 116 -1.06 17.79 6.40
N SER A 117 -1.22 19.11 6.48
CA SER A 117 -2.52 19.76 6.46
C SER A 117 -3.34 19.36 5.23
N ILE A 118 -4.62 19.06 5.44
CA ILE A 118 -5.58 18.81 4.35
C ILE A 118 -5.76 20.03 3.43
N LEU A 119 -5.57 21.25 3.95
CA LEU A 119 -5.71 22.48 3.16
C LEU A 119 -4.50 22.72 2.24
N GLY A 120 -3.41 21.99 2.45
CA GLY A 120 -2.21 22.04 1.64
C GLY A 120 -2.21 21.06 0.46
N PRO A 121 -1.04 20.81 -0.14
CA PRO A 121 -0.90 19.88 -1.26
C PRO A 121 -1.02 18.39 -0.88
N THR A 122 -1.24 18.07 0.41
CA THR A 122 -1.33 16.71 0.94
C THR A 122 -2.28 15.80 0.14
N PRO A 123 -3.50 16.21 -0.23
CA PRO A 123 -4.40 15.35 -1.01
C PRO A 123 -3.83 15.02 -2.39
N PHE A 124 -3.18 15.97 -3.05
CA PHE A 124 -2.55 15.76 -4.35
C PHE A 124 -1.38 14.77 -4.25
N TYR A 125 -0.49 14.96 -3.27
CA TYR A 125 0.61 14.03 -3.03
C TYR A 125 0.12 12.64 -2.62
N ALA A 126 -0.98 12.54 -1.88
CA ALA A 126 -1.57 11.26 -1.51
C ALA A 126 -2.18 10.52 -2.72
N ALA A 127 -2.84 11.25 -3.62
CA ALA A 127 -3.35 10.69 -4.88
C ALA A 127 -2.19 10.19 -5.75
N PHE A 128 -1.13 10.99 -5.90
CA PHE A 128 0.09 10.60 -6.61
C PHE A 128 0.73 9.35 -5.99
N THR A 129 0.80 9.28 -4.66
CA THR A 129 1.27 8.10 -3.93
C THR A 129 0.41 6.87 -4.25
N GLY A 130 -0.92 7.03 -4.40
CA GLY A 130 -1.80 5.96 -4.87
C GLY A 130 -1.43 5.43 -6.26
N ILE A 131 -0.96 6.28 -7.16
CA ILE A 131 -0.43 5.86 -8.47
C ILE A 131 0.86 5.04 -8.28
N LEU A 132 1.77 5.46 -7.39
CA LEU A 132 3.00 4.72 -7.09
C LEU A 132 2.70 3.34 -6.47
N LEU A 133 1.70 3.27 -5.58
CA LEU A 133 1.22 2.01 -5.00
C LEU A 133 0.69 1.07 -6.09
N TRP A 134 -0.05 1.60 -7.07
CA TRP A 134 -0.49 0.82 -8.23
C TRP A 134 0.67 0.43 -9.17
N LEU A 135 1.64 1.31 -9.43
CA LEU A 135 2.82 0.93 -10.23
C LEU A 135 3.61 -0.21 -9.58
N SER A 136 3.74 -0.17 -8.26
CA SER A 136 4.37 -1.23 -7.49
C SER A 136 3.59 -2.55 -7.60
N SER A 137 2.25 -2.48 -7.60
CA SER A 137 1.41 -3.66 -7.80
C SER A 137 1.54 -4.27 -9.20
N VAL A 138 1.68 -3.42 -10.22
CA VAL A 138 1.95 -3.85 -11.59
C VAL A 138 3.31 -4.55 -11.69
N ALA A 139 4.35 -3.98 -11.08
CA ALA A 139 5.68 -4.60 -11.02
C ALA A 139 5.62 -5.98 -10.32
N ALA A 140 4.91 -6.07 -9.19
CA ALA A 140 4.71 -7.31 -8.46
C ALA A 140 3.99 -8.38 -9.30
N GLY A 141 2.91 -8.01 -10.00
CA GLY A 141 2.17 -8.91 -10.88
C GLY A 141 2.98 -9.32 -12.11
N TRP A 142 3.78 -8.41 -12.68
CA TRP A 142 4.68 -8.70 -13.79
C TRP A 142 5.75 -9.72 -13.40
N VAL A 143 6.42 -9.53 -12.26
CA VAL A 143 7.43 -10.47 -11.76
C VAL A 143 6.82 -11.82 -11.41
N ASP A 144 5.63 -11.86 -10.78
CA ASP A 144 4.96 -13.15 -10.48
C ASP A 144 4.62 -13.91 -11.78
N ASN A 145 4.04 -13.22 -12.76
CA ASN A 145 3.73 -13.81 -14.07
C ASN A 145 5.01 -14.30 -14.78
N TRP A 146 6.08 -13.51 -14.75
CA TRP A 146 7.37 -13.88 -15.33
C TRP A 146 7.97 -15.12 -14.64
N PHE A 147 7.87 -15.20 -13.30
CA PHE A 147 8.34 -16.33 -12.50
C PHE A 147 7.57 -17.62 -12.83
N VAL A 148 6.25 -17.53 -13.01
CA VAL A 148 5.40 -18.67 -13.42
C VAL A 148 5.70 -19.07 -14.86
N TYR A 149 5.75 -18.11 -15.79
CA TYR A 149 5.96 -18.37 -17.22
C TYR A 149 7.28 -19.10 -17.47
N HIS A 150 8.37 -18.66 -16.84
CA HIS A 150 9.68 -19.31 -16.95
C HIS A 150 9.85 -20.53 -16.04
N ARG A 151 8.77 -20.98 -15.37
CA ARG A 151 8.76 -22.13 -14.46
C ARG A 151 9.91 -22.08 -13.43
N LEU A 152 10.23 -20.90 -12.92
CA LEU A 152 11.43 -20.69 -12.11
C LEU A 152 11.43 -21.51 -10.81
N ASN A 153 10.26 -21.78 -10.24
CA ASN A 153 10.14 -22.73 -9.13
C ASN A 153 10.76 -24.10 -9.49
N SER A 154 10.42 -24.62 -10.67
CA SER A 154 10.93 -25.90 -11.16
C SER A 154 12.41 -25.80 -11.52
N ALA A 155 12.82 -24.70 -12.15
CA ALA A 155 14.21 -24.46 -12.52
C ALA A 155 15.12 -24.42 -11.29
N ILE A 156 14.72 -23.72 -10.22
CA ILE A 156 15.42 -23.66 -8.93
C ILE A 156 15.49 -25.05 -8.29
N SER A 157 14.36 -25.76 -8.26
CA SER A 157 14.25 -27.06 -7.57
C SER A 157 15.12 -28.16 -8.21
N HIS A 158 15.40 -28.06 -9.51
CA HIS A 158 16.19 -29.06 -10.26
C HIS A 158 17.56 -28.53 -10.73
N ASN A 159 17.97 -27.33 -10.30
CA ASN A 159 19.25 -26.77 -10.70
C ASN A 159 20.40 -27.55 -10.04
N ARG A 160 21.29 -28.14 -10.85
CA ARG A 160 22.42 -28.95 -10.37
C ARG A 160 23.27 -28.24 -9.31
N ARG A 161 23.51 -26.93 -9.41
CA ARG A 161 24.27 -26.16 -8.41
C ARG A 161 23.49 -26.01 -7.11
N MET A 162 22.19 -25.74 -7.18
CA MET A 162 21.37 -25.59 -5.97
C MET A 162 21.15 -26.92 -5.26
N THR A 163 20.92 -28.00 -6.01
CA THR A 163 20.82 -29.36 -5.47
C THR A 163 22.14 -29.83 -4.86
N PHE A 164 23.28 -29.43 -5.43
CA PHE A 164 24.60 -29.74 -4.86
C PHE A 164 24.84 -29.01 -3.53
N VAL A 165 24.51 -27.71 -3.44
CA VAL A 165 24.77 -26.89 -2.23
C VAL A 165 23.77 -27.16 -1.11
N PHE A 166 22.48 -27.29 -1.43
CA PHE A 166 21.40 -27.36 -0.43
C PHE A 166 20.71 -28.74 -0.34
N GLY A 167 21.14 -29.70 -1.16
CA GLY A 167 20.43 -30.97 -1.35
C GLY A 167 19.13 -30.81 -2.13
N GLU A 168 18.52 -31.93 -2.52
CA GLU A 168 17.27 -31.95 -3.28
C GLU A 168 16.09 -31.35 -2.49
N SER A 169 16.00 -31.69 -1.20
CA SER A 169 14.98 -31.14 -0.30
C SER A 169 15.15 -29.63 -0.10
N GLY A 170 16.39 -29.16 0.05
CA GLY A 170 16.68 -27.72 0.20
C GLY A 170 16.36 -26.93 -1.05
N ALA A 171 16.76 -27.42 -2.24
CA ALA A 171 16.43 -26.79 -3.51
C ALA A 171 14.91 -26.66 -3.72
N LYS A 172 14.13 -27.70 -3.39
CA LYS A 172 12.65 -27.66 -3.41
C LYS A 172 12.08 -26.62 -2.44
N LYS A 173 12.62 -26.54 -1.21
CA LYS A 173 12.20 -25.52 -0.21
C LYS A 173 12.48 -24.10 -0.70
N ILE A 174 13.63 -23.86 -1.33
CA ILE A 174 13.99 -22.55 -1.88
C ILE A 174 13.06 -22.17 -3.05
N GLY A 175 12.79 -23.11 -3.97
CA GLY A 175 11.83 -22.88 -5.04
C GLY A 175 10.45 -22.48 -4.51
N LEU A 176 9.95 -23.21 -3.51
CA LEU A 176 8.68 -22.92 -2.85
C LEU A 176 8.70 -21.59 -2.11
N PHE A 177 9.81 -21.23 -1.45
CA PHE A 177 9.98 -19.95 -0.78
C PHE A 177 9.83 -18.78 -1.77
N PHE A 178 10.55 -18.83 -2.90
CA PHE A 178 10.42 -17.81 -3.93
C PHE A 178 9.02 -17.79 -4.54
N ARG A 179 8.44 -18.95 -4.86
CA ARG A 179 7.06 -19.00 -5.38
C ARG A 179 6.05 -18.30 -4.46
N LYS A 180 6.22 -18.41 -3.15
CA LYS A 180 5.34 -17.77 -2.16
C LYS A 180 5.62 -16.28 -1.97
N ASN A 181 6.86 -15.83 -2.14
CA ASN A 181 7.28 -14.48 -1.73
C ASN A 181 7.66 -13.53 -2.86
N ILE A 182 7.90 -14.02 -4.09
CA ILE A 182 8.50 -13.23 -5.16
C ILE A 182 7.65 -12.03 -5.56
N SER A 183 6.31 -12.19 -5.63
CA SER A 183 5.39 -11.08 -5.89
C SER A 183 5.49 -10.01 -4.80
N GLY A 184 5.49 -10.42 -3.53
CA GLY A 184 5.65 -9.52 -2.40
C GLY A 184 7.00 -8.79 -2.40
N PHE A 185 8.09 -9.48 -2.71
CA PHE A 185 9.41 -8.85 -2.84
C PHE A 185 9.44 -7.82 -3.96
N ALA A 186 8.96 -8.18 -5.15
CA ALA A 186 8.91 -7.24 -6.28
C ALA A 186 8.05 -6.01 -5.96
N GLY A 187 6.89 -6.19 -5.32
CA GLY A 187 6.05 -5.08 -4.85
C GLY A 187 6.75 -4.21 -3.82
N ASN A 188 7.25 -4.80 -2.74
CA ASN A 188 7.87 -4.06 -1.65
C ASN A 188 9.18 -3.36 -2.06
N ILE A 189 10.02 -3.99 -2.87
CA ILE A 189 11.25 -3.38 -3.40
C ILE A 189 10.90 -2.23 -4.35
N SER A 190 9.98 -2.44 -5.31
CA SER A 190 9.59 -1.38 -6.23
C SER A 190 8.97 -0.19 -5.50
N LEU A 191 8.13 -0.44 -4.50
CA LEU A 191 7.57 0.62 -3.67
C LEU A 191 8.66 1.34 -2.89
N GLY A 192 9.57 0.63 -2.23
CA GLY A 192 10.68 1.24 -1.48
C GLY A 192 11.53 2.15 -2.39
N ILE A 193 11.82 1.69 -3.61
CA ILE A 193 12.48 2.48 -4.64
C ILE A 193 11.66 3.74 -4.98
N PHE A 194 10.35 3.61 -5.24
CA PHE A 194 9.52 4.78 -5.56
C PHE A 194 9.47 5.79 -4.42
N LEU A 195 9.29 5.34 -3.17
CA LEU A 195 9.22 6.21 -2.01
C LEU A 195 10.56 6.94 -1.73
N GLY A 196 11.70 6.32 -2.04
CA GLY A 196 13.02 6.92 -1.83
C GLY A 196 13.49 7.80 -2.98
N PHE A 197 13.37 7.31 -4.22
CA PHE A 197 13.93 8.00 -5.39
C PHE A 197 13.03 9.07 -5.99
N ILE A 198 11.71 8.89 -5.99
CA ILE A 198 10.81 9.86 -6.65
C ILE A 198 10.91 11.25 -6.01
N PRO A 199 10.92 11.40 -4.66
CA PRO A 199 11.13 12.71 -4.04
C PRO A 199 12.51 13.31 -4.39
N ALA A 200 13.56 12.49 -4.46
CA ALA A 200 14.90 12.96 -4.82
C ALA A 200 14.97 13.46 -6.28
N ILE A 201 14.34 12.74 -7.21
CA ILE A 201 14.23 13.15 -8.62
C ILE A 201 13.39 14.43 -8.74
N ALA A 202 12.25 14.51 -8.05
CA ALA A 202 11.41 15.70 -8.06
C ALA A 202 12.15 16.93 -7.53
N THR A 203 12.86 16.79 -6.40
CA THR A 203 13.69 17.84 -5.81
C THR A 203 14.78 18.28 -6.77
N PHE A 204 15.46 17.34 -7.43
CA PHE A 204 16.48 17.63 -8.44
C PHE A 204 15.92 18.42 -9.64
N LEU A 205 14.71 18.09 -10.09
CA LEU A 205 14.02 18.78 -11.18
C LEU A 205 13.36 20.11 -10.75
N GLY A 206 13.43 20.48 -9.46
CA GLY A 206 12.76 21.66 -8.92
C GLY A 206 11.23 21.54 -8.88
N LEU A 207 10.70 20.31 -8.97
CA LEU A 207 9.26 20.05 -8.89
C LEU A 207 8.85 19.91 -7.43
N PRO A 208 7.83 20.64 -6.96
CA PRO A 208 7.30 20.51 -5.60
C PRO A 208 6.40 19.26 -5.54
N ILE A 209 6.97 18.08 -5.80
CA ILE A 209 6.29 16.79 -5.72
C ILE A 209 6.86 16.04 -4.52
N ASP A 210 5.97 15.61 -3.66
CA ASP A 210 6.29 14.79 -2.50
C ASP A 210 5.36 13.56 -2.46
N VAL A 211 5.68 12.63 -1.58
CA VAL A 211 4.98 11.37 -1.42
C VAL A 211 4.36 11.31 -0.04
N ARG A 212 3.04 11.15 0.02
CA ARG A 212 2.27 11.08 1.26
C ARG A 212 1.58 9.72 1.34
N HIS A 213 2.14 8.87 2.18
CA HIS A 213 1.60 7.55 2.49
C HIS A 213 1.10 7.53 3.94
N VAL A 214 -0.15 7.10 4.14
CA VAL A 214 -0.84 7.16 5.43
C VAL A 214 -0.03 6.60 6.61
N THR A 215 0.62 5.43 6.45
CA THR A 215 1.42 4.81 7.52
C THR A 215 2.67 5.63 7.86
N LEU A 216 3.38 6.15 6.86
CA LEU A 216 4.60 6.96 7.08
C LEU A 216 4.24 8.31 7.68
N SER A 217 3.17 8.94 7.17
CA SER A 217 2.63 10.20 7.70
C SER A 217 2.16 10.05 9.15
N SER A 218 1.51 8.93 9.50
CA SER A 218 1.08 8.64 10.88
C SER A 218 2.27 8.49 11.84
N GLY A 219 3.32 7.80 11.43
CA GLY A 219 4.57 7.71 12.18
C GLY A 219 5.22 9.08 12.36
N GLY A 220 5.38 9.84 11.27
CA GLY A 220 5.97 11.18 11.31
C GLY A 220 5.21 12.15 12.21
N LEU A 221 3.86 12.15 12.13
CA LEU A 221 3.02 12.94 13.03
C LEU A 221 3.23 12.51 14.48
N THR A 222 3.28 11.21 14.77
CA THR A 222 3.47 10.71 16.13
C THR A 222 4.81 11.15 16.73
N GLY A 223 5.91 11.04 15.97
CA GLY A 223 7.21 11.54 16.42
C GLY A 223 7.22 13.06 16.65
N SER A 224 6.49 13.80 15.81
CA SER A 224 6.32 15.25 15.98
C SER A 224 5.54 15.58 17.26
N MET A 225 4.48 14.81 17.56
CA MET A 225 3.68 14.99 18.78
C MET A 225 4.46 14.71 20.06
N VAL A 226 5.37 13.73 20.06
CA VAL A 226 6.27 13.49 21.20
C VAL A 226 7.20 14.69 21.43
N SER A 227 7.56 15.40 20.37
CA SER A 227 8.47 16.54 20.43
C SER A 227 7.77 17.85 20.84
N LEU A 228 6.52 18.03 20.39
CA LEU A 228 5.70 19.21 20.73
C LEU A 228 4.93 19.04 22.07
N GLY A 229 4.82 17.82 22.57
CA GLY A 229 4.11 17.51 23.80
C GLY A 229 2.59 17.57 23.68
N LEU A 230 1.90 17.47 24.82
CA LEU A 230 0.44 17.35 24.88
C LEU A 230 -0.30 18.63 24.46
N GLU A 231 0.35 19.80 24.53
CA GLU A 231 -0.25 21.06 24.11
C GLU A 231 -0.57 21.09 22.61
N ALA A 232 0.18 20.33 21.79
CA ALA A 232 -0.08 20.24 20.36
C ALA A 232 -1.47 19.71 20.01
N PHE A 233 -2.09 18.87 20.86
CA PHE A 233 -3.46 18.36 20.64
C PHE A 233 -4.53 19.47 20.64
N LYS A 234 -4.24 20.61 21.26
CA LYS A 234 -5.14 21.77 21.31
C LYS A 234 -5.02 22.65 20.06
N THR A 235 -3.99 22.44 19.25
CA THR A 235 -3.75 23.27 18.06
C THR A 235 -4.62 22.82 16.89
N TRP A 236 -5.07 23.78 16.08
CA TRP A 236 -5.81 23.48 14.86
C TRP A 236 -4.94 22.76 13.81
N GLU A 237 -3.64 23.09 13.79
CA GLU A 237 -2.65 22.46 12.89
C GLU A 237 -2.60 20.94 13.05
N PHE A 238 -2.65 20.44 14.29
CA PHE A 238 -2.72 19.02 14.58
C PHE A 238 -3.95 18.36 13.94
N TRP A 239 -5.14 18.93 14.14
CA TRP A 239 -6.37 18.36 13.60
C TRP A 239 -6.44 18.42 12.08
N LEU A 240 -5.91 19.49 11.46
CA LEU A 240 -5.74 19.57 10.02
C LEU A 240 -4.79 18.49 9.48
N ALA A 241 -3.71 18.19 10.20
CA ALA A 241 -2.79 17.11 9.86
C ALA A 241 -3.45 15.73 10.01
N VAL A 242 -4.22 15.49 11.08
CA VAL A 242 -4.96 14.23 11.29
C VAL A 242 -5.96 14.00 10.15
N ILE A 243 -6.78 15.01 9.83
CA ILE A 243 -7.74 14.93 8.71
C ILE A 243 -6.99 14.72 7.39
N GLY A 244 -5.86 15.41 7.20
CA GLY A 244 -4.99 15.22 6.04
C GLY A 244 -4.44 13.79 5.92
N ILE A 245 -4.08 13.14 7.02
CA ILE A 245 -3.65 11.74 7.05
C ILE A 245 -4.81 10.79 6.71
N LEU A 246 -6.01 11.05 7.24
CA LEU A 246 -7.19 10.23 6.93
C LEU A 246 -7.54 10.30 5.43
N VAL A 247 -7.56 11.51 4.87
CA VAL A 247 -7.74 11.72 3.42
C VAL A 247 -6.59 11.10 2.63
N CYS A 248 -5.37 11.17 3.15
CA CYS A 248 -4.21 10.53 2.54
C CYS A 248 -4.41 9.01 2.42
N GLY A 249 -4.83 8.33 3.49
CA GLY A 249 -5.13 6.89 3.45
C GLY A 249 -6.25 6.54 2.50
N PHE A 250 -7.33 7.33 2.50
CA PHE A 250 -8.43 7.15 1.56
C PHE A 250 -7.96 7.28 0.10
N LEU A 251 -7.21 8.32 -0.24
CA LEU A 251 -6.73 8.56 -1.59
C LEU A 251 -5.67 7.54 -2.03
N ASN A 252 -4.77 7.13 -1.13
CA ASN A 252 -3.80 6.07 -1.39
C ASN A 252 -4.51 4.80 -1.89
N VAL A 253 -5.56 4.35 -1.20
CA VAL A 253 -6.32 3.14 -1.55
C VAL A 253 -7.21 3.39 -2.77
N LEU A 254 -7.97 4.49 -2.79
CA LEU A 254 -8.94 4.78 -3.85
C LEU A 254 -8.27 4.88 -5.22
N VAL A 255 -7.17 5.63 -5.33
CA VAL A 255 -6.48 5.83 -6.62
C VAL A 255 -5.84 4.52 -7.08
N ALA A 256 -5.14 3.81 -6.17
CA ALA A 256 -4.51 2.54 -6.51
C ALA A 256 -5.51 1.49 -6.97
N PHE A 257 -6.65 1.39 -6.27
CA PHE A 257 -7.73 0.48 -6.61
C PHE A 257 -8.41 0.87 -7.92
N SER A 258 -8.69 2.16 -8.15
CA SER A 258 -9.30 2.65 -9.38
C SER A 258 -8.45 2.36 -10.62
N MET A 259 -7.13 2.55 -10.51
CA MET A 259 -6.18 2.18 -11.58
C MET A 259 -6.14 0.67 -11.80
N SER A 260 -6.16 -0.13 -10.73
CA SER A 260 -6.23 -1.59 -10.82
C SER A 260 -7.50 -2.07 -11.54
N MET A 261 -8.64 -1.49 -11.17
CA MET A 261 -9.93 -1.78 -11.79
C MET A 261 -9.94 -1.37 -13.27
N PHE A 262 -9.41 -0.19 -13.59
CA PHE A 262 -9.27 0.29 -14.96
C PHE A 262 -8.45 -0.69 -15.83
N VAL A 263 -7.30 -1.14 -15.34
CA VAL A 263 -6.46 -2.12 -16.02
C VAL A 263 -7.18 -3.46 -16.17
N ALA A 264 -7.86 -3.95 -15.14
CA ALA A 264 -8.59 -5.21 -15.18
C ALA A 264 -9.71 -5.22 -16.24
N ILE A 265 -10.53 -4.15 -16.27
CA ILE A 265 -11.58 -3.94 -17.27
C ILE A 265 -10.97 -3.92 -18.69
N ARG A 266 -9.85 -3.21 -18.86
CA ARG A 266 -9.17 -3.08 -20.16
C ARG A 266 -8.56 -4.41 -20.62
N ALA A 267 -7.94 -5.16 -19.72
CA ALA A 267 -7.32 -6.46 -20.00
C ALA A 267 -8.35 -7.51 -20.43
N ARG A 268 -9.57 -7.47 -19.88
CA ARG A 268 -10.69 -8.34 -20.29
C ARG A 268 -11.50 -7.84 -21.48
N LYS A 269 -11.11 -6.71 -22.08
CA LYS A 269 -11.80 -6.09 -23.23
C LYS A 269 -13.31 -5.92 -23.00
N ILE A 270 -13.71 -5.63 -21.76
CA ILE A 270 -15.12 -5.43 -21.38
C ILE A 270 -15.69 -4.24 -22.17
N LYS A 271 -16.84 -4.44 -22.81
CA LYS A 271 -17.48 -3.41 -23.64
C LYS A 271 -18.15 -2.35 -22.75
N THR A 272 -18.40 -1.16 -23.31
CA THR A 272 -19.01 -0.03 -22.59
C THR A 272 -20.30 -0.39 -21.83
N PRO A 273 -21.25 -1.16 -22.39
CA PRO A 273 -22.49 -1.52 -21.68
C PRO A 273 -22.24 -2.38 -20.43
N GLU A 274 -21.31 -3.34 -20.51
CA GLU A 274 -20.95 -4.22 -19.40
C GLU A 274 -20.20 -3.49 -18.30
N ARG A 275 -19.34 -2.53 -18.70
CA ARG A 275 -18.66 -1.64 -17.76
C ARG A 275 -19.65 -0.80 -16.96
N GLU A 276 -20.71 -0.32 -17.60
CA GLU A 276 -21.74 0.46 -16.93
C GLU A 276 -22.54 -0.37 -15.93
N LEU A 277 -22.84 -1.65 -16.24
CA LEU A 277 -23.46 -2.58 -15.29
C LEU A 277 -22.62 -2.73 -14.01
N ILE A 278 -21.30 -2.92 -14.16
CA ILE A 278 -20.38 -3.01 -13.00
C ILE A 278 -20.42 -1.75 -12.15
N TYR A 279 -20.31 -0.57 -12.77
CA TYR A 279 -20.33 0.69 -12.02
C TYR A 279 -21.68 0.99 -11.39
N ARG A 280 -22.79 0.65 -12.05
CA ARG A 280 -24.14 0.80 -11.48
C ARG A 280 -24.31 -0.12 -10.27
N ALA A 281 -23.98 -1.40 -10.39
CA ALA A 281 -24.07 -2.35 -9.30
C ALA A 281 -23.19 -1.97 -8.10
N LEU A 282 -21.99 -1.44 -8.35
CA LEU A 282 -21.11 -0.94 -7.29
C LEU A 282 -21.70 0.30 -6.58
N ARG A 283 -22.28 1.24 -7.34
CA ARG A 283 -22.95 2.43 -6.77
C ARG A 283 -24.20 2.04 -5.96
N GLU A 284 -24.98 1.09 -6.45
CA GLU A 284 -26.14 0.54 -5.74
C GLU A 284 -25.70 -0.12 -4.44
N ARG A 285 -24.65 -0.96 -4.48
CA ARG A 285 -24.09 -1.58 -3.27
C ARG A 285 -23.57 -0.54 -2.27
N LEU A 286 -22.90 0.51 -2.75
CA LEU A 286 -22.42 1.61 -1.90
C LEU A 286 -23.57 2.39 -1.24
N ARG A 287 -24.68 2.62 -1.96
CA ARG A 287 -25.85 3.32 -1.42
C ARG A 287 -26.67 2.45 -0.46
N ALA A 288 -26.88 1.18 -0.79
CA ALA A 288 -27.71 0.27 -0.01
C ALA A 288 -26.98 -0.26 1.23
N HIS A 289 -25.68 -0.57 1.11
CA HIS A 289 -24.89 -1.20 2.17
C HIS A 289 -23.49 -0.58 2.30
N PRO A 290 -23.36 0.72 2.60
CA PRO A 290 -22.04 1.38 2.71
C PRO A 290 -21.14 0.73 3.78
N LEU A 291 -21.73 0.26 4.88
CA LEU A 291 -20.99 -0.41 5.96
C LEU A 291 -20.36 -1.74 5.53
N SER A 292 -20.84 -2.39 4.46
CA SER A 292 -20.26 -3.65 3.98
C SER A 292 -18.81 -3.51 3.47
N PHE A 293 -18.41 -2.29 3.10
CA PHE A 293 -17.04 -1.96 2.70
C PHE A 293 -16.07 -1.86 3.90
N PHE A 294 -16.59 -1.72 5.11
CA PHE A 294 -15.79 -1.54 6.33
C PHE A 294 -15.94 -2.74 7.29
N TYR A 295 -17.14 -3.29 7.40
CA TYR A 295 -17.49 -4.37 8.32
C TYR A 295 -17.88 -5.67 7.60
N PRO A 296 -17.66 -6.84 8.23
CA PRO A 296 -18.26 -8.08 7.77
C PRO A 296 -19.78 -7.95 7.75
N ARG A 297 -20.44 -8.43 6.70
CA ARG A 297 -21.89 -8.62 6.71
C ARG A 297 -22.17 -9.86 7.55
N ASP A 298 -23.10 -9.79 8.50
CA ASP A 298 -23.45 -10.95 9.32
C ASP A 298 -23.88 -12.12 8.43
N ARG A 299 -23.20 -13.27 8.57
CA ARG A 299 -23.56 -14.54 7.92
C ARG A 299 -25.03 -14.93 8.13
N ALA A 300 -25.66 -14.44 9.20
CA ALA A 300 -27.06 -14.70 9.53
C ALA A 300 -28.06 -14.07 8.53
N ALA A 301 -27.68 -12.99 7.83
CA ALA A 301 -28.52 -12.39 6.78
C ALA A 301 -28.40 -13.14 5.44
N GLU A 302 -27.27 -13.81 5.21
CA GLU A 302 -26.95 -14.55 3.99
C GLU A 302 -27.73 -15.87 3.91
N VAL A 303 -27.89 -16.57 5.05
CA VAL A 303 -28.71 -17.79 5.14
C VAL A 303 -30.20 -17.48 4.96
N ASN A 304 -30.70 -16.37 5.50
CA ASN A 304 -32.12 -16.01 5.41
C ASN A 304 -32.57 -15.57 4.01
N LEU A 305 -31.65 -15.12 3.15
CA LEU A 305 -31.93 -14.78 1.75
C LEU A 305 -31.94 -16.01 0.84
N ILE A 306 -31.17 -17.04 1.17
CA ILE A 306 -31.14 -18.33 0.45
C ILE A 306 -32.38 -19.18 0.77
N THR A 307 -32.98 -19.02 1.96
CA THR A 307 -34.20 -19.75 2.35
C THR A 307 -35.51 -19.05 1.99
N LYS A 308 -35.48 -17.86 1.37
CA LYS A 308 -36.69 -17.08 1.01
C LYS A 308 -36.91 -16.88 -0.50
N ASN A 309 -36.07 -17.47 -1.35
CA ASN A 309 -36.30 -17.62 -2.79
C ASN A 309 -36.38 -19.11 -3.14
#